data_AF-A0A2D9Y2Q5-F1
#
_entry.id   AF-A0A2D9Y2Q5-F1
#
_cell.length_a   1.000
_cell.length_b   1.000
_cell.length_c   1.000
_cell.angle_alpha   90.00
_cell.angle_beta   90.00
_cell.angle_gamma   90.00
#
_symmetry.space_group_name_H-M   'P 1'
#
loop_
_entity.id
_entity.type
_entity.pdbx_description
1 polymer ?
#
loop_
_entity_poly.entity_id
_entity_poly.type
_entity_poly.pdbx_seq_one_letter_code
_entity_poly.pdbx_strand_id
1 'polypeptide(L)'
;MAKKKKEQKRIAKKLLNKYRLVILNEDTFEERVSFKLNRLNVFVIFTITGIFLIAFTTVLIAFTPLREYIPGYSSTSLNLKAARLETTTDSLTQVIAVNQKYYNSIRKVLTGDVKTVEFDIDSAIQSQKLNPEEVDLTPSEEDMQLREEVSREDKYSLFNGDKTVTDFSWFPPVEGTITSGFDVNEKHFGIDVAVPKNAPIKSAASGTVLLAEWTADTGHVIIVEHGNDIITVYKHNASLTKRQGEKVKAGEVIATAGSTGELSTGPHLHFELWRNGYPTDPANFIDFE
;
A
#
# COMPACT_ATOMS: atom_id res chain seq x y z
N MET A 1 -20.26 24.78 -67.98
CA MET A 1 -19.96 23.57 -67.16
C MET A 1 -19.09 22.51 -67.86
N ALA A 2 -19.09 22.38 -69.20
CA ALA A 2 -18.36 21.30 -69.91
C ALA A 2 -16.82 21.37 -69.89
N LYS A 3 -16.22 22.57 -69.85
CA LYS A 3 -14.76 22.76 -69.87
C LYS A 3 -14.08 22.23 -68.58
N LYS A 4 -14.68 22.51 -67.42
CA LYS A 4 -14.25 22.00 -66.09
C LYS A 4 -14.22 20.46 -66.02
N LYS A 5 -15.24 19.80 -66.58
CA LYS A 5 -15.37 18.32 -66.58
C LYS A 5 -14.28 17.64 -67.44
N LYS A 6 -13.81 18.29 -68.51
CA LYS A 6 -12.77 17.78 -69.42
C LYS A 6 -11.36 17.92 -68.83
N GLU A 7 -11.14 18.99 -68.06
CA GLU A 7 -9.88 19.26 -67.37
C GLU A 7 -9.66 18.31 -66.18
N GLN A 8 -10.71 18.05 -65.38
CA GLN A 8 -10.67 17.06 -64.30
C GLN A 8 -10.31 15.65 -64.80
N LYS A 9 -10.87 15.22 -65.95
CA LYS A 9 -10.52 13.91 -66.56
C LYS A 9 -9.06 13.84 -67.03
N ARG A 10 -8.46 14.94 -67.47
CA ARG A 10 -7.02 15.00 -67.84
C ARG A 10 -6.10 14.89 -66.63
N ILE A 11 -6.45 15.54 -65.53
CA ILE A 11 -5.69 15.48 -64.28
C ILE A 11 -5.76 14.08 -63.67
N ALA A 12 -6.95 13.48 -63.61
CA ALA A 12 -7.13 12.11 -63.12
C ALA A 12 -6.32 11.09 -63.93
N LYS A 13 -6.25 11.24 -65.25
CA LYS A 13 -5.44 10.36 -66.10
C LYS A 13 -3.93 10.50 -65.83
N LYS A 14 -3.43 11.72 -65.59
CA LYS A 14 -2.02 11.96 -65.23
C LYS A 14 -1.65 11.38 -63.86
N LEU A 15 -2.59 11.33 -62.93
CA LEU A 15 -2.42 10.76 -61.58
C LEU A 15 -2.49 9.23 -61.53
N LEU A 16 -2.79 8.57 -62.66
CA LEU A 16 -2.86 7.10 -62.78
C LEU A 16 -1.75 6.50 -63.65
N ASN A 17 -0.89 7.35 -64.23
CA ASN A 17 0.22 6.91 -65.05
C ASN A 17 1.29 6.21 -64.19
N LYS A 18 1.71 5.02 -64.61
CA LYS A 18 2.75 4.22 -63.95
C LYS A 18 4.12 4.68 -64.41
N TYR A 19 4.99 5.03 -63.46
CA TYR A 19 6.40 5.35 -63.65
C TYR A 19 7.24 4.25 -63.00
N ARG A 20 8.36 3.85 -63.60
CA ARG A 20 9.29 2.88 -63.00
C ARG A 20 10.47 3.66 -62.41
N LEU A 21 10.64 3.58 -61.10
CA LEU A 21 11.84 4.06 -60.41
C LEU A 21 12.78 2.86 -60.29
N VAL A 22 14.03 3.02 -60.71
CA VAL A 22 15.05 1.96 -60.70
C VAL A 22 16.25 2.47 -59.93
N ILE A 23 16.77 1.65 -59.01
CA ILE A 23 18.03 1.89 -58.30
C ILE A 23 19.07 0.98 -58.94
N LEU A 24 20.08 1.58 -59.56
CA LEU A 24 21.16 0.91 -60.26
C LEU A 24 22.44 1.00 -59.41
N ASN A 25 23.28 -0.02 -59.50
CA ASN A 25 24.66 0.06 -59.00
C ASN A 25 25.48 0.96 -59.94
N GLU A 26 26.26 1.88 -59.41
CA GLU A 26 27.00 2.88 -60.21
C GLU A 26 28.16 2.26 -61.01
N ASP A 27 28.82 1.24 -60.45
CA ASP A 27 29.99 0.61 -61.08
C ASP A 27 29.60 -0.50 -62.07
N THR A 28 28.57 -1.29 -61.74
CA THR A 28 28.16 -2.45 -62.56
C THR A 28 26.93 -2.18 -63.43
N PHE A 29 26.24 -1.05 -63.23
CA PHE A 29 24.96 -0.72 -63.87
C PHE A 29 23.85 -1.76 -63.68
N GLU A 30 24.01 -2.70 -62.75
CA GLU A 30 23.01 -3.71 -62.45
C GLU A 30 21.83 -3.11 -61.67
N GLU A 31 20.61 -3.47 -62.08
CA GLU A 31 19.38 -3.12 -61.37
C GLU A 31 19.28 -3.88 -60.06
N ARG A 32 19.47 -3.17 -58.94
CA ARG A 32 19.33 -3.74 -57.59
C ARG A 32 17.86 -3.81 -57.17
N VAL A 33 17.09 -2.75 -57.45
CA VAL A 33 15.68 -2.66 -57.06
C VAL A 33 14.90 -1.82 -58.08
N SER A 34 13.68 -2.23 -58.46
CA SER A 34 12.73 -1.33 -59.11
C SER A 34 11.33 -1.33 -58.53
N PHE A 35 10.72 -0.16 -58.58
CA PHE A 35 9.37 0.10 -58.10
C PHE A 35 8.53 0.70 -59.23
N LYS A 36 7.31 0.18 -59.43
CA LYS A 36 6.31 0.79 -60.31
C LYS A 36 5.44 1.72 -59.47
N LEU A 37 5.71 3.02 -59.56
CA LEU A 37 5.07 4.07 -58.78
C LEU A 37 4.02 4.79 -59.60
N ASN A 38 2.93 5.16 -58.95
CA ASN A 38 1.94 6.06 -59.50
C ASN A 38 1.93 7.35 -58.67
N ARG A 39 1.70 8.53 -59.29
CA ARG A 39 1.70 9.82 -58.58
C ARG A 39 0.70 9.84 -57.42
N LEU A 40 -0.45 9.18 -57.60
CA LEU A 40 -1.44 9.01 -56.53
C LEU A 40 -0.91 8.13 -55.38
N ASN A 41 -0.27 6.99 -55.69
CA ASN A 41 0.24 6.09 -54.66
C ASN A 41 1.36 6.75 -53.84
N VAL A 42 2.25 7.52 -54.49
CA VAL A 42 3.32 8.27 -53.80
C VAL A 42 2.73 9.29 -52.84
N PHE A 43 1.71 10.04 -53.27
CA PHE A 43 1.02 11.01 -52.42
C PHE A 43 0.33 10.31 -51.22
N VAL A 44 -0.38 9.21 -51.47
CA VAL A 44 -1.06 8.44 -50.41
C VAL A 44 -0.06 7.91 -49.39
N ILE A 45 1.05 7.30 -49.83
CA ILE A 45 2.11 6.80 -48.93
C ILE A 45 2.65 7.95 -48.08
N PHE A 46 2.98 9.09 -48.68
CA PHE A 46 3.49 10.25 -47.94
C PHE A 46 2.50 10.76 -46.90
N THR A 47 1.21 10.85 -47.25
CA THR A 47 0.17 11.27 -46.29
C THR A 47 -0.02 10.26 -45.15
N ILE A 48 0.00 8.96 -45.45
CA ILE A 48 -0.13 7.90 -44.43
C ILE A 48 1.07 7.93 -43.49
N THR A 49 2.29 8.04 -44.02
CA THR A 49 3.51 8.16 -43.21
C THR A 49 3.46 9.41 -42.34
N GLY A 50 2.98 10.54 -42.86
CA GLY A 50 2.81 11.77 -42.07
C GLY A 50 1.81 11.61 -40.92
N ILE A 51 0.63 11.03 -41.19
CA ILE A 51 -0.38 10.74 -40.16
C ILE A 51 0.18 9.77 -39.11
N PHE A 52 0.88 8.73 -39.55
CA PHE A 52 1.51 7.76 -38.65
C PHE A 52 2.55 8.42 -37.74
N LEU A 53 3.38 9.33 -38.28
CA LEU A 53 4.41 10.02 -37.50
C LEU A 53 3.78 10.95 -36.45
N ILE A 54 2.70 11.65 -36.79
CA ILE A 54 1.93 12.48 -35.84
C ILE A 54 1.30 11.60 -34.75
N ALA A 55 0.67 10.49 -35.11
CA ALA A 55 0.07 9.57 -34.15
C ALA A 55 1.14 8.96 -33.23
N PHE A 56 2.26 8.51 -33.80
CA PHE A 56 3.38 7.94 -33.06
C PHE A 56 3.99 8.93 -32.08
N THR A 57 4.25 10.17 -32.51
CA THR A 57 4.77 11.23 -31.63
C THR A 57 3.79 11.59 -30.52
N THR A 58 2.49 11.63 -30.81
CA THR A 58 1.44 11.88 -29.80
C THR A 58 1.41 10.79 -28.74
N VAL A 59 1.46 9.52 -29.16
CA VAL A 59 1.52 8.36 -28.25
C VAL A 59 2.80 8.40 -27.42
N LEU A 60 3.94 8.69 -28.05
CA LEU A 60 5.23 8.80 -27.36
C LEU A 60 5.17 9.88 -26.28
N ILE A 61 4.63 11.08 -26.58
CA ILE A 61 4.45 12.13 -25.57
C ILE A 61 3.49 11.67 -24.46
N ALA A 62 2.34 11.09 -24.80
CA ALA A 62 1.30 10.73 -23.83
C ALA A 62 1.73 9.65 -22.82
N PHE A 63 2.50 8.66 -23.27
CA PHE A 63 2.89 7.49 -22.48
C PHE A 63 4.33 7.55 -21.94
N THR A 64 5.07 8.65 -22.16
CA THR A 64 6.41 8.83 -21.61
C THR A 64 6.49 10.11 -20.75
N PRO A 65 7.56 10.28 -19.95
CA PRO A 65 7.77 11.49 -19.14
C PRO A 65 7.90 12.79 -19.97
N LEU A 66 7.96 12.71 -21.30
CA LEU A 66 8.00 13.89 -22.18
C LEU A 66 6.78 14.80 -22.01
N ARG A 67 5.61 14.27 -21.60
CA ARG A 67 4.42 15.10 -21.31
C ARG A 67 4.64 16.13 -20.20
N GLU A 68 5.55 15.88 -19.26
CA GLU A 68 5.80 16.76 -18.11
C GLU A 68 6.53 18.05 -18.49
N TYR A 69 7.17 18.10 -19.67
CA TYR A 69 7.85 19.29 -20.19
C TYR A 69 6.90 20.26 -20.90
N ILE A 70 5.63 19.87 -21.13
CA ILE A 70 4.62 20.73 -21.76
C ILE A 70 3.87 21.50 -20.66
N PRO A 71 3.97 22.83 -20.60
CA PRO A 71 3.29 23.62 -19.56
C PRO A 71 1.77 23.44 -19.66
N GLY A 72 1.15 23.02 -18.56
CA GLY A 72 -0.30 22.77 -18.45
C GLY A 72 -0.70 21.37 -17.97
N TYR A 73 0.22 20.39 -17.97
CA TYR A 73 -0.03 19.08 -17.38
C TYR A 73 0.47 19.05 -15.92
N SER A 74 -0.42 18.80 -14.96
CA SER A 74 -0.05 18.62 -13.56
C SER A 74 0.68 17.30 -13.38
N SER A 75 1.99 17.31 -13.15
CA SER A 75 2.69 16.09 -12.78
C SER A 75 2.23 15.66 -11.39
N THR A 76 1.90 14.38 -11.23
CA THR A 76 1.47 13.81 -9.94
C THR A 76 2.52 14.03 -8.86
N SER A 77 3.80 14.02 -9.24
CA SER A 77 4.91 14.30 -8.35
C SER A 77 4.94 15.76 -7.85
N LEU A 78 4.57 16.74 -8.67
CA LEU A 78 4.45 18.14 -8.25
C LEU A 78 3.24 18.34 -7.34
N ASN A 79 2.08 17.76 -7.66
CA ASN A 79 0.89 17.85 -6.82
C ASN A 79 1.14 17.23 -5.42
N LEU A 80 1.79 16.07 -5.38
CA LEU A 80 2.13 15.39 -4.13
C LEU A 80 3.15 16.18 -3.30
N LYS A 81 4.14 16.83 -3.96
CA LYS A 81 5.04 17.76 -3.28
C LYS A 81 4.29 18.97 -2.74
N ALA A 82 3.41 19.58 -3.55
CA ALA A 82 2.62 20.74 -3.14
C ALA A 82 1.76 20.43 -1.91
N ALA A 83 1.04 19.30 -1.91
CA ALA A 83 0.26 18.85 -0.76
C ALA A 83 1.10 18.64 0.50
N ARG A 84 2.29 18.01 0.38
CA ARG A 84 3.21 17.86 1.52
C ARG A 84 3.70 19.20 2.06
N LEU A 85 4.01 20.14 1.17
CA LEU A 85 4.47 21.48 1.55
C LEU A 85 3.35 22.24 2.28
N GLU A 86 2.11 22.12 1.82
CA GLU A 86 0.92 22.70 2.47
C GLU A 86 0.78 22.17 3.90
N THR A 87 0.74 20.85 4.10
CA THR A 87 0.64 20.24 5.44
C THR A 87 1.80 20.65 6.37
N THR A 88 3.01 20.75 5.83
CA THR A 88 4.19 21.15 6.61
C THR A 88 4.10 22.62 7.03
N THR A 89 3.60 23.49 6.14
CA THR A 89 3.42 24.92 6.40
C THR A 89 2.37 25.14 7.48
N ASP A 90 1.26 24.42 7.45
CA ASP A 90 0.22 24.49 8.48
C ASP A 90 0.76 24.08 9.85
N SER A 91 1.51 22.97 9.90
CA SER A 91 2.14 22.48 11.13
C SER A 91 3.13 23.50 11.71
N LEU A 92 3.95 24.13 10.86
CA LEU A 92 4.88 25.18 11.28
C LEU A 92 4.15 26.41 11.81
N THR A 93 3.06 26.80 11.16
CA THR A 93 2.23 27.94 11.57
C THR A 93 1.63 27.73 12.96
N GLN A 94 1.15 26.51 13.25
CA GLN A 94 0.66 26.14 14.57
C GLN A 94 1.75 26.23 15.64
N VAL A 95 2.95 25.70 15.38
CA VAL A 95 4.09 25.76 16.31
C VAL A 95 4.48 27.22 16.60
N ILE A 96 4.53 28.06 15.57
CA ILE A 96 4.82 29.50 15.74
C ILE A 96 3.75 30.16 16.61
N ALA A 97 2.46 29.86 16.39
CA ALA A 97 1.38 30.43 17.19
C ALA A 97 1.47 30.03 18.67
N VAL A 98 1.82 28.77 18.97
CA VAL A 98 2.04 28.29 20.35
C VAL A 98 3.25 28.98 20.98
N ASN A 99 4.38 29.05 20.26
CA ASN A 99 5.59 29.73 20.75
C ASN A 99 5.32 31.21 21.03
N GLN A 100 4.54 31.89 20.17
CA GLN A 100 4.20 33.30 20.38
C GLN A 100 3.34 33.49 21.64
N LYS A 101 2.40 32.58 21.93
CA LYS A 101 1.65 32.59 23.20
C LYS A 101 2.59 32.41 24.40
N TYR A 102 3.57 31.53 24.30
CA TYR A 102 4.59 31.31 25.35
C TYR A 102 5.49 32.53 25.57
N TYR A 103 5.99 33.17 24.51
CA TYR A 103 6.78 34.40 24.67
C TYR A 103 5.98 35.55 25.27
N ASN A 104 4.69 35.64 24.92
CA ASN A 104 3.80 36.64 25.48
C ASN A 104 3.55 36.42 26.99
N SER A 105 3.42 35.18 27.44
CA SER A 105 3.27 34.88 28.87
C SER A 105 4.55 35.22 29.64
N ILE A 106 5.73 34.86 29.12
CA ILE A 106 7.02 35.26 29.72
C ILE A 106 7.12 36.78 29.81
N ARG A 107 6.82 37.49 28.71
CA ARG A 107 6.89 38.95 28.68
C ARG A 107 6.02 39.59 29.76
N LYS A 108 4.79 39.11 29.95
CA LYS A 108 3.87 39.60 31.00
C LYS A 108 4.43 39.40 32.41
N VAL A 109 5.11 38.27 32.66
CA VAL A 109 5.76 38.00 33.95
C VAL A 109 6.94 38.96 34.17
N LEU A 110 7.76 39.17 33.14
CA LEU A 110 8.92 40.07 33.21
C LEU A 110 8.54 41.55 33.37
N THR A 111 7.39 41.97 32.84
CA THR A 111 6.90 43.37 32.97
C THR A 111 6.17 43.63 34.29
N GLY A 112 6.01 42.63 35.16
CA GLY A 112 5.39 42.80 36.47
C GLY A 112 3.86 42.88 36.44
N ASP A 113 3.21 42.59 35.30
CA ASP A 113 1.76 42.55 35.14
C ASP A 113 1.17 41.21 35.63
N VAL A 114 1.55 40.78 36.82
CA VAL A 114 1.10 39.49 37.37
C VAL A 114 -0.04 39.73 38.35
N LYS A 115 -1.28 39.68 37.85
CA LYS A 115 -2.33 39.07 38.67
C LYS A 115 -1.91 37.62 38.85
N THR A 116 -1.81 37.15 40.09
CA THR A 116 -1.64 35.73 40.40
C THR A 116 -2.86 34.99 39.87
N VAL A 117 -2.79 34.60 38.60
CA VAL A 117 -3.68 33.60 38.04
C VAL A 117 -3.10 32.30 38.58
N GLU A 118 -3.78 31.71 39.57
CA GLU A 118 -3.60 30.29 39.88
C GLU A 118 -3.70 29.56 38.54
N PHE A 119 -2.56 29.04 38.08
CA PHE A 119 -2.52 28.19 36.90
C PHE A 119 -3.20 26.88 37.30
N ASP A 120 -4.52 26.87 37.20
CA ASP A 120 -5.28 25.64 37.18
C ASP A 120 -4.99 24.97 35.83
N ILE A 121 -4.20 23.89 35.86
CA ILE A 121 -3.85 23.11 34.68
C ILE A 121 -5.12 22.68 33.93
N ASP A 122 -6.24 22.51 34.66
CA ASP A 122 -7.53 22.18 34.09
C ASP A 122 -8.12 23.34 33.26
N SER A 123 -7.89 24.60 33.64
CA SER A 123 -8.34 25.78 32.88
C SER A 123 -7.54 25.98 31.58
N ALA A 124 -6.25 25.65 31.56
CA ALA A 124 -5.45 25.70 30.33
C ALA A 124 -5.90 24.63 29.31
N ILE A 125 -6.22 23.42 29.79
CA ILE A 125 -6.80 22.33 28.98
C ILE A 125 -8.22 22.71 28.52
N GLN A 126 -9.01 23.35 29.37
CA GLN A 126 -10.38 23.77 29.04
C GLN A 126 -10.42 24.92 28.03
N SER A 127 -9.42 25.83 28.03
CA SER A 127 -9.27 26.88 27.02
C SER A 127 -8.80 26.37 25.64
N GLN A 128 -8.29 25.13 25.59
CA GLN A 128 -7.90 24.42 24.37
C GLN A 128 -8.89 23.32 23.95
N LYS A 129 -9.93 23.05 24.75
CA LYS A 129 -11.08 22.31 24.24
C LYS A 129 -11.72 23.18 23.17
N LEU A 130 -11.37 22.91 21.91
CA LEU A 130 -12.17 23.28 20.76
C LEU A 130 -13.62 23.09 21.17
N ASN A 131 -14.40 24.16 21.16
CA ASN A 131 -15.82 24.04 21.46
C ASN A 131 -16.36 23.04 20.41
N PRO A 132 -16.90 21.87 20.79
CA PRO A 132 -17.32 20.88 19.80
C PRO A 132 -18.37 21.42 18.82
N GLU A 133 -19.03 22.53 19.18
CA GLU A 133 -19.98 23.28 18.36
C GLU A 133 -19.33 24.19 17.30
N GLU A 134 -18.04 24.55 17.42
CA GLU A 134 -17.32 25.36 16.41
C GLU A 134 -16.65 24.52 15.32
N VAL A 135 -16.51 23.21 15.52
CA VAL A 135 -15.96 22.30 14.51
C VAL A 135 -17.13 21.75 13.70
N ASP A 136 -17.22 22.17 12.44
CA ASP A 136 -18.15 21.57 11.50
C ASP A 136 -17.71 20.12 11.22
N LEU A 137 -18.41 19.19 11.87
CA LEU A 137 -18.22 17.75 11.69
C LEU A 137 -19.09 17.19 10.56
N THR A 138 -19.73 18.04 9.75
CA THR A 138 -20.47 17.56 8.59
C THR A 138 -19.48 16.92 7.61
N PRO A 139 -19.73 15.66 7.19
CA PRO A 139 -18.91 15.01 6.19
C PRO A 139 -18.87 15.86 4.91
N SER A 140 -17.68 16.04 4.34
CA SER A 140 -17.59 16.63 3.01
C SER A 140 -18.16 15.66 1.96
N GLU A 141 -18.50 16.16 0.78
CA GLU A 141 -18.97 15.31 -0.34
C GLU A 141 -17.93 14.23 -0.70
N GLU A 142 -16.64 14.57 -0.63
CA GLU A 142 -15.55 13.63 -0.88
C GLU A 142 -15.45 12.56 0.21
N ASP A 143 -15.64 12.94 1.48
CA ASP A 143 -15.68 11.99 2.60
C ASP A 143 -16.90 11.05 2.47
N MET A 144 -18.05 11.57 2.05
CA MET A 144 -19.23 10.73 1.76
C MET A 144 -18.97 9.75 0.62
N GLN A 145 -18.38 10.19 -0.49
CA GLN A 145 -18.04 9.31 -1.61
C GLN A 145 -17.05 8.22 -1.21
N LEU A 146 -16.04 8.57 -0.41
CA LEU A 146 -15.07 7.62 0.12
C LEU A 146 -15.75 6.59 1.02
N ARG A 147 -16.62 7.02 1.93
CA ARG A 147 -17.41 6.12 2.78
C ARG A 147 -18.29 5.19 1.96
N GLU A 148 -18.92 5.69 0.89
CA GLU A 148 -19.70 4.85 -0.02
C GLU A 148 -18.84 3.84 -0.78
N GLU A 149 -17.63 4.21 -1.21
CA GLU A 149 -16.68 3.29 -1.84
C GLU A 149 -16.23 2.20 -0.88
N VAL A 150 -15.77 2.57 0.32
CA VAL A 150 -15.37 1.62 1.37
C VAL A 150 -16.52 0.69 1.74
N SER A 151 -17.74 1.20 1.92
CA SER A 151 -18.90 0.36 2.24
C SER A 151 -19.24 -0.64 1.13
N ARG A 152 -18.99 -0.28 -0.13
CA ARG A 152 -19.21 -1.16 -1.28
C ARG A 152 -18.13 -2.24 -1.36
N GLU A 153 -16.88 -1.90 -1.06
CA GLU A 153 -15.80 -2.88 -0.95
C GLU A 153 -16.09 -3.89 0.16
N ASP A 154 -16.49 -3.41 1.34
CA ASP A 154 -16.83 -4.27 2.47
C ASP A 154 -18.04 -5.16 2.20
N LYS A 155 -19.05 -4.68 1.47
CA LYS A 155 -20.25 -5.45 1.10
C LYS A 155 -19.96 -6.72 0.31
N TYR A 156 -18.88 -6.73 -0.46
CA TYR A 156 -18.43 -7.90 -1.24
C TYR A 156 -17.21 -8.59 -0.63
N SER A 157 -16.76 -8.15 0.54
CA SER A 157 -15.73 -8.85 1.29
C SER A 157 -16.25 -10.24 1.66
N LEU A 158 -15.64 -11.29 1.09
CA LEU A 158 -15.91 -12.69 1.45
C LEU A 158 -15.55 -13.01 2.92
N PHE A 159 -15.05 -12.02 3.64
CA PHE A 159 -14.68 -12.04 5.04
C PHE A 159 -15.52 -11.02 5.80
N ASN A 160 -16.84 -11.21 5.80
CA ASN A 160 -17.74 -10.42 6.65
C ASN A 160 -17.31 -10.55 8.12
N GLY A 161 -16.91 -9.43 8.71
CA GLY A 161 -16.61 -9.26 10.14
C GLY A 161 -17.84 -9.27 11.05
N ASP A 162 -19.03 -9.60 10.52
CA ASP A 162 -20.27 -9.70 11.28
C ASP A 162 -20.81 -11.13 11.27
N LYS A 163 -20.22 -11.98 12.11
CA LYS A 163 -20.92 -13.09 12.77
C LYS A 163 -20.35 -13.27 14.17
N THR A 164 -21.08 -12.71 15.13
CA THR A 164 -21.29 -13.22 16.50
C THR A 164 -20.40 -14.40 16.89
N VAL A 165 -19.45 -14.13 17.79
CA VAL A 165 -18.61 -15.10 18.48
C VAL A 165 -19.49 -16.07 19.27
N THR A 166 -19.93 -17.14 18.62
CA THR A 166 -20.56 -18.30 19.30
C THR A 166 -19.81 -19.59 19.05
N ASP A 167 -18.69 -19.56 18.30
CA ASP A 167 -17.86 -20.74 18.09
C ASP A 167 -16.38 -20.36 17.95
N PHE A 168 -15.86 -19.72 19.01
CA PHE A 168 -14.42 -19.52 19.16
C PHE A 168 -13.81 -20.85 19.60
N SER A 169 -13.50 -21.71 18.64
CA SER A 169 -12.90 -23.02 18.87
C SER A 169 -11.38 -22.93 18.66
N TRP A 170 -10.63 -23.38 19.66
CA TRP A 170 -9.18 -23.43 19.59
C TRP A 170 -8.74 -24.67 18.84
N PHE A 171 -7.80 -24.48 17.92
CA PHE A 171 -7.08 -25.54 17.24
C PHE A 171 -5.68 -25.63 17.85
N PRO A 172 -5.16 -26.83 18.18
CA PRO A 172 -3.79 -26.95 18.66
C PRO A 172 -2.79 -26.50 17.58
N PRO A 173 -1.94 -25.50 17.86
CA PRO A 173 -0.88 -25.08 16.95
C PRO A 173 0.00 -26.23 16.47
N VAL A 174 0.27 -27.17 17.38
CA VAL A 174 1.04 -28.37 17.16
C VAL A 174 0.65 -29.41 18.21
N GLU A 175 0.87 -30.68 17.89
CA GLU A 175 0.72 -31.80 18.82
C GLU A 175 2.12 -32.20 19.30
N GLY A 176 2.35 -32.15 20.62
CA GLY A 176 3.65 -32.41 21.22
C GLY A 176 3.67 -32.19 22.73
N THR A 177 4.74 -32.65 23.38
CA THR A 177 4.86 -32.56 24.83
C THR A 177 5.26 -31.15 25.26
N ILE A 178 4.54 -30.59 26.24
CA ILE A 178 4.91 -29.32 26.87
C ILE A 178 6.17 -29.52 27.71
N THR A 179 7.28 -28.87 27.33
CA THR A 179 8.56 -28.95 28.05
C THR A 179 8.75 -27.84 29.07
N SER A 180 8.14 -26.68 28.83
CA SER A 180 8.16 -25.53 29.74
C SER A 180 6.77 -24.91 29.80
N GLY A 181 6.26 -24.69 31.01
CA GLY A 181 4.93 -24.14 31.27
C GLY A 181 4.95 -22.63 31.46
N PHE A 182 3.77 -22.01 31.42
CA PHE A 182 3.60 -20.58 31.68
C PHE A 182 4.02 -20.22 33.12
N ASP A 183 4.96 -19.29 33.27
CA ASP A 183 5.39 -18.76 34.58
C ASP A 183 5.68 -17.26 34.52
N VAL A 184 4.85 -16.48 35.21
CA VAL A 184 4.97 -15.02 35.29
C VAL A 184 6.22 -14.58 36.07
N ASN A 185 6.68 -15.37 37.05
CA ASN A 185 7.83 -15.03 37.88
C ASN A 185 9.14 -15.15 37.10
N GLU A 186 9.25 -16.18 36.25
CA GLU A 186 10.38 -16.39 35.36
C GLU A 186 10.27 -15.58 34.05
N LYS A 187 9.19 -14.80 33.90
CA LYS A 187 8.85 -14.04 32.68
C LYS A 187 8.68 -14.93 31.46
N HIS A 188 8.24 -16.17 31.67
CA HIS A 188 7.89 -17.11 30.62
C HIS A 188 6.39 -16.96 30.31
N PHE A 189 6.06 -16.03 29.40
CA PHE A 189 4.68 -15.63 29.08
C PHE A 189 3.96 -16.56 28.08
N GLY A 190 4.45 -17.78 27.91
CA GLY A 190 3.93 -18.76 26.99
C GLY A 190 4.20 -20.18 27.46
N ILE A 191 4.04 -21.13 26.55
CA ILE A 191 4.44 -22.52 26.75
C ILE A 191 5.42 -22.92 25.65
N ASP A 192 6.35 -23.82 26.00
CA ASP A 192 7.24 -24.43 25.03
C ASP A 192 6.78 -25.86 24.76
N VAL A 193 6.51 -26.16 23.48
CA VAL A 193 6.06 -27.47 23.02
C VAL A 193 7.15 -28.11 22.18
N ALA A 194 7.69 -29.23 22.65
CA ALA A 194 8.76 -29.95 21.96
C ALA A 194 8.23 -30.71 20.74
N VAL A 195 8.79 -30.38 19.57
CA VAL A 195 8.33 -30.92 18.29
C VAL A 195 9.51 -31.13 17.34
N PRO A 196 9.40 -32.07 16.38
CA PRO A 196 10.45 -32.25 15.39
C PRO A 196 10.73 -30.97 14.60
N LYS A 197 11.99 -30.76 14.23
CA LYS A 197 12.37 -29.66 13.33
C LYS A 197 11.56 -29.74 12.03
N ASN A 198 11.08 -28.58 11.58
CA ASN A 198 10.19 -28.39 10.43
C ASN A 198 8.78 -28.97 10.58
N ALA A 199 8.34 -29.33 11.80
CA ALA A 199 6.95 -29.68 12.03
C ALA A 199 6.03 -28.51 11.63
N PRO A 200 4.87 -28.77 11.01
CA PRO A 200 3.94 -27.71 10.61
C PRO A 200 3.34 -27.04 11.85
N ILE A 201 3.45 -25.71 11.93
CA ILE A 201 2.83 -24.90 12.97
C ILE A 201 1.58 -24.26 12.40
N LYS A 202 0.46 -24.49 13.07
CA LYS A 202 -0.88 -24.08 12.64
C LYS A 202 -1.37 -22.87 13.43
N SER A 203 -2.25 -22.08 12.82
CA SER A 203 -2.94 -21.01 13.53
C SER A 203 -3.95 -21.58 14.52
N ALA A 204 -3.97 -21.02 15.74
CA ALA A 204 -4.80 -21.53 16.83
C ALA A 204 -6.28 -21.19 16.64
N ALA A 205 -6.57 -20.11 15.93
CA ALA A 205 -7.91 -19.69 15.57
C ALA A 205 -7.86 -18.93 14.23
N SER A 206 -9.02 -18.64 13.63
CA SER A 206 -9.05 -17.79 12.43
C SER A 206 -8.70 -16.35 12.81
N GLY A 207 -8.01 -15.62 11.93
CA GLY A 207 -7.52 -14.29 12.28
C GLY A 207 -6.76 -13.58 11.16
N THR A 208 -6.11 -12.48 11.52
CA THR A 208 -5.26 -11.68 10.63
C THR A 208 -3.84 -11.61 11.19
N VAL A 209 -2.84 -11.80 10.33
CA VAL A 209 -1.43 -11.72 10.73
C VAL A 209 -1.05 -10.27 11.01
N LEU A 210 -0.77 -9.95 12.27
CA LEU A 210 -0.31 -8.62 12.69
C LEU A 210 1.15 -8.37 12.36
N LEU A 211 1.98 -9.41 12.49
CA LEU A 211 3.43 -9.32 12.32
C LEU A 211 3.98 -10.67 11.83
N ALA A 212 4.93 -10.62 10.90
CA ALA A 212 5.66 -11.77 10.38
C ALA A 212 7.09 -11.34 10.05
N GLU A 213 8.00 -11.46 11.02
CA GLU A 213 9.32 -10.83 11.00
C GLU A 213 10.39 -11.77 11.59
N TRP A 214 11.66 -11.39 11.48
CA TRP A 214 12.78 -12.07 12.14
C TRP A 214 13.43 -11.16 13.18
N THR A 215 13.79 -11.73 14.33
CA THR A 215 14.51 -11.03 15.40
C THR A 215 15.71 -11.86 15.88
N ALA A 216 16.74 -11.19 16.41
CA ALA A 216 17.93 -11.87 16.93
C ALA A 216 17.60 -12.80 18.11
N ASP A 217 16.78 -12.34 19.04
CA ASP A 217 16.47 -13.07 20.27
C ASP A 217 15.51 -14.24 20.01
N THR A 218 14.46 -14.02 19.22
CA THR A 218 13.32 -14.96 19.08
C THR A 218 13.18 -15.59 17.70
N GLY A 219 14.09 -15.28 16.78
CA GLY A 219 14.12 -15.87 15.45
C GLY A 219 12.95 -15.43 14.60
N HIS A 220 12.40 -16.34 13.79
CA HIS A 220 11.20 -16.04 13.00
C HIS A 220 9.96 -16.04 13.91
N VAL A 221 9.25 -14.92 13.91
CA VAL A 221 8.05 -14.70 14.73
C VAL A 221 6.87 -14.38 13.84
N ILE A 222 5.73 -15.00 14.15
CA ILE A 222 4.44 -14.63 13.58
C ILE A 222 3.43 -14.34 14.70
N ILE A 223 2.65 -13.29 14.53
CA ILE A 223 1.62 -12.83 15.48
C ILE A 223 0.30 -12.78 14.74
N VAL A 224 -0.75 -13.38 15.31
CA VAL A 224 -2.09 -13.43 14.71
C VAL A 224 -3.12 -12.82 15.67
N GLU A 225 -3.92 -11.89 15.18
CA GLU A 225 -5.06 -11.30 15.87
C GLU A 225 -6.35 -12.03 15.47
N HIS A 226 -7.15 -12.38 16.47
CA HIS A 226 -8.31 -13.26 16.30
C HIS A 226 -9.66 -12.56 16.56
N GLY A 227 -9.66 -11.23 16.72
CA GLY A 227 -10.79 -10.46 17.25
C GLY A 227 -10.87 -10.48 18.78
N ASN A 228 -11.74 -9.64 19.34
CA ASN A 228 -12.02 -9.54 20.78
C ASN A 228 -10.76 -9.37 21.66
N ASP A 229 -9.78 -8.60 21.19
CA ASP A 229 -8.50 -8.35 21.88
C ASP A 229 -7.72 -9.64 22.21
N ILE A 230 -7.89 -10.68 21.39
CA ILE A 230 -7.16 -11.96 21.49
C ILE A 230 -6.06 -12.01 20.43
N ILE A 231 -4.83 -12.27 20.88
CA ILE A 231 -3.65 -12.39 20.01
C ILE A 231 -2.89 -13.67 20.39
N THR A 232 -2.36 -14.36 19.38
CA THR A 232 -1.43 -15.47 19.57
C THR A 232 -0.07 -15.16 18.95
N VAL A 233 1.00 -15.62 19.61
CA VAL A 233 2.38 -15.39 19.19
C VAL A 233 3.09 -16.72 19.05
N TYR A 234 3.80 -16.89 17.93
CA TYR A 234 4.54 -18.11 17.60
C TYR A 234 6.00 -17.72 17.34
N LYS A 235 6.93 -18.22 18.15
CA LYS A 235 8.36 -17.86 18.08
C LYS A 235 9.24 -19.06 17.72
N HIS A 236 10.53 -18.78 17.49
CA HIS A 236 11.59 -19.75 17.21
C HIS A 236 11.39 -20.59 15.93
N ASN A 237 10.49 -20.16 15.05
CA ASN A 237 10.15 -20.87 13.83
C ASN A 237 11.35 -21.02 12.89
N ALA A 238 11.40 -22.11 12.11
CA ALA A 238 12.39 -22.27 11.05
C ALA A 238 12.08 -21.38 9.84
N SER A 239 10.79 -21.24 9.49
CA SER A 239 10.30 -20.37 8.42
C SER A 239 8.85 -19.97 8.63
N LEU A 240 8.43 -18.87 7.99
CA LEU A 240 7.05 -18.38 7.99
C LEU A 240 6.42 -18.63 6.62
N THR A 241 5.17 -19.09 6.58
CA THR A 241 4.42 -19.32 5.33
C THR A 241 3.45 -18.19 4.99
N LYS A 242 3.32 -17.21 5.89
CA LYS A 242 2.40 -16.07 5.80
C LYS A 242 3.14 -14.75 5.98
N ARG A 243 2.55 -13.68 5.46
CA ARG A 243 3.03 -12.29 5.59
C ARG A 243 2.06 -11.46 6.41
N GLN A 244 2.57 -10.32 6.90
CA GLN A 244 1.76 -9.32 7.58
C GLN A 244 0.55 -8.91 6.73
N GLY A 245 -0.61 -8.79 7.37
CA GLY A 245 -1.89 -8.44 6.75
C GLY A 245 -2.65 -9.60 6.11
N GLU A 246 -2.05 -10.80 6.00
CA GLU A 246 -2.77 -11.96 5.47
C GLU A 246 -3.80 -12.49 6.46
N LYS A 247 -4.96 -12.95 5.95
CA LYS A 247 -5.96 -13.68 6.72
C LYS A 247 -5.59 -15.16 6.79
N VAL A 248 -5.81 -15.77 7.95
CA VAL A 248 -5.54 -17.19 8.22
C VAL A 248 -6.77 -17.85 8.83
N LYS A 249 -6.96 -19.14 8.56
CA LYS A 249 -8.00 -19.96 9.18
C LYS A 249 -7.45 -20.75 10.36
N ALA A 250 -8.31 -21.10 11.31
CA ALA A 250 -7.98 -22.05 12.36
C ALA A 250 -7.44 -23.36 11.75
N GLY A 251 -6.31 -23.86 12.26
CA GLY A 251 -5.64 -25.06 11.76
C GLY A 251 -4.83 -24.88 10.47
N GLU A 252 -4.82 -23.69 9.87
CA GLU A 252 -4.00 -23.41 8.68
C GLU A 252 -2.52 -23.31 9.05
N VAL A 253 -1.64 -23.88 8.22
CA VAL A 253 -0.18 -23.82 8.45
C VAL A 253 0.34 -22.41 8.21
N ILE A 254 0.90 -21.79 9.25
CA ILE A 254 1.41 -20.42 9.24
C ILE A 254 2.95 -20.35 9.36
N ALA A 255 3.58 -21.41 9.85
CA ALA A 255 5.01 -21.50 10.03
C ALA A 255 5.49 -22.97 10.09
N THR A 256 6.79 -23.16 10.17
CA THR A 256 7.40 -24.47 10.47
C THR A 256 8.27 -24.38 11.72
N ALA A 257 8.23 -25.40 12.57
CA ALA A 257 8.96 -25.43 13.84
C ALA A 257 10.47 -25.43 13.62
N GLY A 258 11.19 -24.72 14.49
CA GLY A 258 12.63 -24.53 14.35
C GLY A 258 13.31 -24.39 15.69
N SER A 259 14.53 -23.88 15.62
CA SER A 259 15.32 -23.47 16.79
C SER A 259 16.07 -22.20 16.43
N THR A 260 15.33 -21.20 15.94
CA THR A 260 15.91 -19.92 15.52
C THR A 260 15.82 -18.88 16.64
N GLY A 261 16.79 -17.96 16.67
CA GLY A 261 16.94 -16.97 17.73
C GLY A 261 17.87 -17.46 18.86
N GLU A 262 18.49 -16.52 19.56
CA GLU A 262 19.47 -16.79 20.63
C GLU A 262 18.84 -17.45 21.86
N LEU A 263 17.55 -17.22 22.11
CA LEU A 263 16.85 -17.77 23.27
C LEU A 263 16.36 -19.22 23.06
N SER A 264 16.57 -19.81 21.88
CA SER A 264 16.17 -21.19 21.58
C SER A 264 17.31 -22.18 21.78
N THR A 265 17.09 -23.21 22.61
CA THR A 265 18.10 -24.25 22.91
C THR A 265 17.91 -25.55 22.14
N GLY A 266 16.80 -25.71 21.41
CA GLY A 266 16.51 -26.88 20.58
C GLY A 266 15.20 -26.72 19.79
N PRO A 267 14.83 -27.69 18.92
CA PRO A 267 13.59 -27.62 18.15
C PRO A 267 12.34 -27.64 19.04
N HIS A 268 11.60 -26.53 19.07
CA HIS A 268 10.33 -26.40 19.80
C HIS A 268 9.47 -25.28 19.19
N LEU A 269 8.21 -25.23 19.61
CA LEU A 269 7.34 -24.06 19.43
C LEU A 269 7.22 -23.35 20.77
N HIS A 270 7.61 -22.08 20.82
CA HIS A 270 7.21 -21.19 21.91
C HIS A 270 5.92 -20.48 21.52
N PHE A 271 4.85 -20.73 22.27
CA PHE A 271 3.50 -20.27 21.99
C PHE A 271 2.98 -19.38 23.13
N GLU A 272 2.56 -18.17 22.79
CA GLU A 272 1.95 -17.25 23.75
C GLU A 272 0.50 -16.96 23.35
N LEU A 273 -0.35 -16.80 24.36
CA LEU A 273 -1.72 -16.35 24.23
C LEU A 273 -1.89 -15.05 25.02
N TRP A 274 -2.40 -14.02 24.35
CA TRP A 274 -2.66 -12.71 24.94
C TRP A 274 -4.15 -12.39 24.82
N ARG A 275 -4.76 -11.91 25.91
CA ARG A 275 -6.16 -11.48 25.94
C ARG A 275 -6.27 -10.15 26.68
N ASN A 276 -6.94 -9.16 26.08
CA ASN A 276 -7.09 -7.82 26.64
C ASN A 276 -5.76 -7.19 27.06
N GLY A 277 -4.68 -7.50 26.32
CA GLY A 277 -3.31 -7.02 26.61
C GLY A 277 -2.55 -7.77 27.72
N TYR A 278 -3.13 -8.82 28.32
CA TYR A 278 -2.46 -9.61 29.36
C TYR A 278 -2.05 -11.00 28.84
N PRO A 279 -0.84 -11.47 29.17
CA PRO A 279 -0.42 -12.83 28.83
C PRO A 279 -1.22 -13.83 29.67
N THR A 280 -1.71 -14.86 29.00
CA THR A 280 -2.60 -15.88 29.57
C THR A 280 -2.01 -17.25 29.29
N ASP A 281 -2.04 -18.13 30.28
CA ASP A 281 -1.57 -19.51 30.13
C ASP A 281 -2.40 -20.27 29.06
N PRO A 282 -1.78 -20.64 27.92
CA PRO A 282 -2.43 -21.34 26.82
C PRO A 282 -2.96 -22.74 27.18
N ALA A 283 -2.34 -23.42 28.14
CA ALA A 283 -2.68 -24.80 28.50
C ALA A 283 -4.09 -24.91 29.14
N ASN A 284 -4.65 -23.78 29.62
CA ASN A 284 -6.02 -23.74 30.14
C ASN A 284 -7.10 -23.76 29.05
N PHE A 285 -6.73 -23.56 27.78
CA PHE A 285 -7.67 -23.39 26.67
C PHE A 285 -7.47 -24.37 25.52
N ILE A 286 -6.23 -24.86 25.36
CA ILE A 286 -5.82 -25.68 24.22
C ILE A 286 -5.13 -26.92 24.78
N ASP A 287 -5.55 -28.08 24.28
CA ASP A 287 -4.88 -29.35 24.54
C ASP A 287 -3.78 -29.56 23.49
N PHE A 288 -2.56 -29.87 23.95
CA PHE A 288 -1.38 -30.04 23.10
C PHE A 288 -0.92 -31.50 23.02
N GLU A 289 -1.55 -32.42 23.79
CA GLU A 289 -1.21 -33.85 23.84
C GLU A 289 -2.09 -34.74 22.94
#